data_AF-A0A2G6DQH9-F1
#
_entry.id   AF-A0A2G6DQH9-F1
#
_cell.length_a   1.000
_cell.length_b   1.000
_cell.length_c   1.000
_cell.angle_alpha   90.00
_cell.angle_beta   90.00
_cell.angle_gamma   90.00
#
_symmetry.space_group_name_H-M   'P 1'
#
loop_
_entity.id
_entity.type
_entity.pdbx_description
1 polymer ?
#
loop_
_entity_poly.entity_id
_entity_poly.type
_entity_poly.pdbx_seq_one_letter_code
_entity_poly.pdbx_strand_id
1 'polypeptide(L)'
;RLMCGAVVAHRKTDASQFYLLKGAVENLLSSLNIGACYFVDDYDDAHITVPRLHPSRRALIKTENGTVIGWIGEMDKKAQKYFGLKKNRVAACELDLLAMMDAVQKEHFYEPLAKYPFVSRDISMRVGTQTRVADVERLIYDAGGDLITDVDLFDLYENTENGERSMAFHIVFGSPERTLTADEVDTQMVVIMTRLAEENIDVKK
;
A
#
# COMPACT_ATOMS: atom_id res chain seq x y z
N ARG A 1 -11.55 -14.02 21.50
CA ARG A 1 -10.96 -13.48 20.27
C ARG A 1 -11.01 -14.58 19.23
N LEU A 2 -11.73 -14.37 18.13
CA LEU A 2 -11.77 -15.30 17.01
C LEU A 2 -10.71 -14.82 16.03
N MET A 3 -9.62 -15.58 15.89
CA MET A 3 -8.48 -15.18 15.06
C MET A 3 -8.34 -16.13 13.87
N CYS A 4 -8.03 -15.58 12.70
CA CYS A 4 -7.57 -16.33 11.55
C CYS A 4 -6.09 -16.02 11.31
N GLY A 5 -5.28 -17.04 11.03
CA GLY A 5 -3.86 -16.87 10.73
C GLY A 5 -3.50 -17.52 9.41
N ALA A 6 -2.61 -16.88 8.66
CA ALA A 6 -2.03 -17.46 7.45
C ALA A 6 -0.50 -17.41 7.52
N VAL A 7 0.14 -18.41 6.92
CA VAL A 7 1.60 -18.52 6.83
C VAL A 7 1.98 -18.79 5.40
N VAL A 8 2.89 -17.98 4.86
CA VAL A 8 3.43 -18.13 3.52
C VAL A 8 4.93 -18.40 3.62
N ALA A 9 5.35 -19.49 3.00
CA ALA A 9 6.75 -19.87 2.90
C ALA A 9 7.02 -20.44 1.51
N HIS A 10 7.73 -19.68 0.68
CA HIS A 10 8.12 -20.12 -0.66
C HIS A 10 9.57 -20.60 -0.70
N ARG A 11 9.85 -21.58 -1.58
CA ARG A 11 11.19 -22.19 -1.74
C ARG A 11 12.13 -21.35 -2.62
N LYS A 12 11.59 -20.40 -3.39
CA LYS A 12 12.34 -19.53 -4.32
C LYS A 12 12.56 -18.14 -3.70
N THR A 13 13.76 -17.61 -3.92
CA THR A 13 14.40 -16.56 -3.12
C THR A 13 14.10 -15.12 -3.53
N ASP A 14 13.51 -14.89 -4.70
CA ASP A 14 13.50 -13.53 -5.29
C ASP A 14 12.29 -12.66 -4.91
N ALA A 15 11.14 -13.24 -4.57
CA ALA A 15 9.97 -12.48 -4.13
C ALA A 15 9.96 -12.31 -2.60
N SER A 16 9.83 -11.06 -2.13
CA SER A 16 9.62 -10.76 -0.72
C SER A 16 8.37 -11.48 -0.22
N GLN A 17 8.53 -12.39 0.75
CA GLN A 17 7.41 -13.17 1.29
C GLN A 17 6.38 -12.27 1.97
N PHE A 18 6.84 -11.14 2.52
CA PHE A 18 5.98 -10.08 3.02
C PHE A 18 4.97 -9.58 1.97
N TYR A 19 5.43 -9.20 0.77
CA TYR A 19 4.55 -8.63 -0.26
C TYR A 19 3.61 -9.66 -0.87
N LEU A 20 4.03 -10.93 -0.98
CA LEU A 20 3.13 -12.01 -1.39
C LEU A 20 1.97 -12.19 -0.40
N LEU A 21 2.27 -12.20 0.90
CA LEU A 21 1.25 -12.30 1.93
C LEU A 21 0.41 -11.01 2.02
N LYS A 22 1.00 -9.83 1.82
CA LYS A 22 0.29 -8.55 1.80
C LYS A 22 -0.77 -8.56 0.70
N GLY A 23 -0.40 -8.91 -0.54
CA GLY A 23 -1.35 -8.99 -1.64
C GLY A 23 -2.46 -10.03 -1.41
N ALA A 24 -2.14 -11.18 -0.79
CA ALA A 24 -3.16 -12.16 -0.43
C ALA A 24 -4.16 -11.63 0.63
N VAL A 25 -3.65 -10.89 1.62
CA VAL A 25 -4.47 -10.24 2.65
C VAL A 25 -5.30 -9.10 2.05
N GLU A 26 -4.72 -8.26 1.20
CA GLU A 26 -5.44 -7.18 0.50
C GLU A 26 -6.58 -7.73 -0.36
N ASN A 27 -6.32 -8.79 -1.13
CA ASN A 27 -7.35 -9.46 -1.91
C ASN A 27 -8.47 -10.05 -1.04
N LEU A 28 -8.11 -10.68 0.09
CA LEU A 28 -9.10 -11.18 1.05
C LEU A 28 -9.97 -10.04 1.60
N LEU A 29 -9.36 -8.96 2.09
CA LEU A 29 -10.06 -7.81 2.65
C LEU A 29 -10.98 -7.16 1.61
N SER A 30 -10.46 -6.94 0.39
CA SER A 30 -11.23 -6.42 -0.74
C SER A 30 -12.43 -7.32 -1.09
N SER A 31 -12.23 -8.64 -1.16
CA SER A 31 -13.33 -9.59 -1.43
C SER A 31 -14.42 -9.62 -0.35
N LEU A 32 -14.10 -9.19 0.87
CA LEU A 32 -15.02 -9.05 1.99
C LEU A 32 -15.64 -7.65 2.07
N ASN A 33 -15.40 -6.80 1.07
CA ASN A 33 -15.81 -5.40 1.03
C ASN A 33 -15.26 -4.58 2.22
N ILE A 34 -14.03 -4.89 2.62
CA ILE A 34 -13.23 -4.13 3.58
C ILE A 34 -12.18 -3.37 2.77
N GLY A 35 -12.61 -2.36 2.02
CA GLY A 35 -11.78 -1.70 1.01
C GLY A 35 -10.73 -0.74 1.59
N ALA A 36 -11.00 -0.15 2.76
CA ALA A 36 -10.21 0.96 3.26
C ALA A 36 -9.34 0.55 4.46
N CYS A 37 -8.28 -0.21 4.15
CA CYS A 37 -7.27 -0.61 5.11
C CYS A 37 -5.89 -0.09 4.71
N TYR A 38 -5.12 0.32 5.71
CA TYR A 38 -3.74 0.76 5.52
C TYR A 38 -2.79 0.00 6.46
N PHE A 39 -1.53 -0.08 6.03
CA PHE A 39 -0.48 -0.85 6.69
C PHE A 39 0.50 0.11 7.37
N VAL A 40 0.67 0.01 8.68
CA VAL A 40 1.60 0.87 9.47
C VAL A 40 2.67 0.06 10.17
N ASP A 41 3.88 0.61 10.27
CA ASP A 41 5.01 0.03 11.00
C ASP A 41 5.05 0.44 12.48
N ASP A 42 4.08 1.23 12.93
CA ASP A 42 3.86 1.60 14.32
C ASP A 42 3.18 0.47 15.09
N TYR A 43 3.91 -0.10 16.05
CA TYR A 43 3.46 -1.15 16.97
C TYR A 43 3.38 -0.66 18.41
N ASP A 44 3.59 0.63 18.66
CA ASP A 44 3.73 1.17 20.02
C ASP A 44 2.37 1.26 20.74
N ASP A 45 1.27 1.34 19.99
CA ASP A 45 -0.09 1.56 20.52
C ASP A 45 -1.05 0.36 20.34
N ALA A 46 -0.53 -0.82 19.98
CA ALA A 46 -1.37 -1.98 19.75
C ALA A 46 -1.34 -2.91 20.97
N HIS A 47 -2.47 -3.08 21.65
CA HIS A 47 -2.73 -4.18 22.59
C HIS A 47 -2.81 -5.56 21.89
N ILE A 48 -1.96 -5.77 20.88
CA ILE A 48 -1.83 -6.96 20.05
C ILE A 48 -0.50 -7.63 20.40
N THR A 49 -0.59 -8.91 20.72
CA THR A 49 0.57 -9.77 20.91
C THR A 49 1.03 -10.25 19.55
N VAL A 50 2.13 -9.70 19.04
CA VAL A 50 2.78 -10.23 17.85
C VAL A 50 3.91 -11.20 18.19
N PRO A 51 4.14 -12.23 17.37
CA PRO A 51 5.33 -13.06 17.50
C PRO A 51 6.58 -12.25 17.19
N ARG A 52 7.76 -12.89 17.31
CA ARG A 52 9.03 -12.27 16.93
C ARG A 52 9.13 -12.06 15.41
N LEU A 53 8.75 -10.87 14.97
CA LEU A 53 8.82 -10.44 13.58
C LEU A 53 10.09 -9.63 13.30
N HIS A 54 10.48 -9.56 12.04
CA HIS A 54 11.58 -8.75 11.57
C HIS A 54 11.25 -7.25 11.71
N PRO A 55 12.14 -6.40 12.27
CA PRO A 55 11.83 -5.02 12.60
C PRO A 55 11.35 -4.17 11.42
N SER A 56 11.94 -4.36 10.23
CA SER A 56 11.60 -3.60 9.01
C SER A 56 10.67 -4.33 8.04
N ARG A 57 10.13 -5.50 8.40
CA ARG A 57 9.27 -6.30 7.51
C ARG A 57 8.06 -6.80 8.28
N ARG A 58 7.32 -5.84 8.81
CA ARG A 58 6.12 -6.05 9.61
C ARG A 58 5.24 -4.83 9.47
N ALA A 59 3.92 -5.03 9.54
CA ALA A 59 2.95 -3.96 9.61
C ALA A 59 1.70 -4.39 10.39
N LEU A 60 1.10 -3.45 11.12
CA LEU A 60 -0.28 -3.56 11.57
C LEU A 60 -1.22 -3.22 10.42
N ILE A 61 -2.39 -3.84 10.43
CA ILE A 61 -3.46 -3.58 9.47
C ILE A 61 -4.52 -2.79 10.21
N LYS A 62 -4.76 -1.55 9.77
CA LYS A 62 -5.76 -0.65 10.36
C LYS A 62 -6.82 -0.30 9.32
N THR A 63 -8.07 -0.23 9.75
CA THR A 63 -9.16 0.38 8.98
C THR A 63 -9.04 1.89 8.99
N GLU A 64 -9.73 2.59 8.08
CA GLU A 64 -9.80 4.07 8.04
C GLU A 64 -10.10 4.72 9.39
N ASN A 65 -11.02 4.15 10.17
CA ASN A 65 -11.39 4.66 11.49
C ASN A 65 -10.33 4.39 12.59
N GLY A 66 -9.19 3.80 12.24
CA GLY A 66 -8.07 3.52 13.13
C GLY A 66 -8.14 2.17 13.87
N THR A 67 -9.18 1.37 13.64
CA THR A 67 -9.32 0.06 14.29
C THR A 67 -8.27 -0.92 13.76
N VAL A 68 -7.52 -1.56 14.65
CA VAL A 68 -6.56 -2.60 14.26
C VAL A 68 -7.31 -3.91 14.01
N ILE A 69 -7.21 -4.43 12.78
CA ILE A 69 -7.85 -5.68 12.37
C ILE A 69 -6.87 -6.84 12.25
N GLY A 70 -5.57 -6.59 12.44
CA GLY A 70 -4.56 -7.64 12.42
C GLY A 70 -3.14 -7.15 12.27
N TRP A 71 -2.24 -8.09 12.02
CA TRP A 71 -0.83 -7.84 11.73
C TRP A 71 -0.32 -8.77 10.63
N ILE A 72 0.71 -8.32 9.93
CA ILE A 72 1.47 -9.08 8.93
C ILE A 72 2.96 -8.89 9.18
N GLY A 73 3.78 -9.90 8.96
CA GLY A 73 5.22 -9.73 8.99
C GLY A 73 6.03 -10.97 8.71
N GLU A 74 7.33 -10.78 8.45
CA GLU A 74 8.28 -11.87 8.35
C GLU A 74 8.83 -12.26 9.71
N MET A 75 8.97 -13.55 9.97
CA MET A 75 9.57 -14.06 11.20
C MET A 75 11.05 -13.66 11.28
N ASP A 76 11.51 -13.23 12.47
CA ASP A 76 12.93 -12.94 12.68
C ASP A 76 13.80 -14.21 12.66
N LYS A 77 15.13 -14.05 12.56
CA LYS A 77 16.06 -15.19 12.51
C LYS A 77 16.01 -16.08 13.76
N LYS A 78 15.69 -15.52 14.93
CA LYS A 78 15.61 -16.27 16.19
C LYS A 78 14.37 -17.15 16.21
N ALA A 79 13.23 -16.62 15.78
CA ALA A 79 11.97 -17.34 15.61
C ALA A 79 12.12 -18.45 14.57
N GLN A 80 12.69 -18.15 13.40
CA GLN A 80 12.96 -19.18 12.38
C GLN A 80 13.85 -20.30 12.91
N LYS A 81 14.91 -19.97 13.66
CA LYS A 81 15.80 -20.97 14.27
C LYS A 81 15.06 -21.85 15.29
N TYR A 82 14.22 -21.24 16.13
CA TYR A 82 13.44 -21.94 17.14
C TYR A 82 12.48 -22.98 16.52
N PHE A 83 11.79 -22.62 15.43
CA PHE A 83 10.87 -23.50 14.71
C PHE A 83 11.55 -24.38 13.64
N GLY A 84 12.88 -24.36 13.51
CA GLY A 84 13.60 -25.19 12.53
C GLY A 84 13.49 -24.73 11.07
N LEU A 85 13.03 -23.50 10.81
CA LEU A 85 12.76 -22.93 9.48
C LEU A 85 14.03 -22.35 8.82
N LYS A 86 15.09 -23.15 8.73
CA LYS A 86 16.46 -22.65 8.49
C LYS A 86 16.77 -22.14 7.08
N LYS A 87 15.92 -22.36 6.08
CA LYS A 87 16.25 -22.12 4.65
C LYS A 87 15.32 -21.15 3.92
N ASN A 88 14.21 -20.74 4.54
CA ASN A 88 13.18 -19.96 3.86
C ASN A 88 12.88 -18.69 4.66
N ARG A 89 12.67 -17.57 3.96
CA ARG A 89 11.91 -16.46 4.55
C ARG A 89 10.49 -16.96 4.78
N VAL A 90 9.91 -16.63 5.93
CA VAL A 90 8.56 -17.02 6.29
C VAL A 90 7.81 -15.77 6.70
N ALA A 91 6.71 -15.50 6.01
CA ALA A 91 5.77 -14.44 6.36
C ALA A 91 4.55 -15.06 7.04
N ALA A 92 4.02 -14.38 8.03
CA ALA A 92 2.80 -14.76 8.73
C ALA A 92 1.92 -13.53 8.94
N CYS A 93 0.63 -13.78 9.10
CA CYS A 93 -0.33 -12.77 9.53
C CYS A 93 -1.31 -13.39 10.52
N GLU A 94 -1.95 -12.52 11.28
CA GLU A 94 -3.10 -12.84 12.10
C GLU A 94 -4.13 -11.73 11.95
N LEU A 95 -5.38 -12.12 11.76
CA LEU A 95 -6.52 -11.22 11.54
C LEU A 95 -7.57 -11.48 12.62
N ASP A 96 -8.09 -10.42 13.23
CA ASP A 96 -9.20 -10.48 14.17
C ASP A 96 -10.52 -10.52 13.38
N LEU A 97 -11.16 -11.69 13.37
CA LEU A 97 -12.37 -11.91 12.59
C LEU A 97 -13.55 -11.07 13.08
N LEU A 98 -13.61 -10.75 14.38
CA LEU A 98 -14.69 -9.90 14.91
C LEU A 98 -14.49 -8.46 14.44
N ALA A 99 -13.27 -7.95 14.53
CA ALA A 99 -12.95 -6.62 14.05
C ALA A 99 -13.14 -6.50 12.52
N MET A 100 -12.81 -7.56 11.78
CA MET A 100 -13.12 -7.63 10.34
C MET A 100 -14.63 -7.59 10.07
N MET A 101 -15.43 -8.38 10.81
CA MET A 101 -16.89 -8.40 10.65
C MET A 101 -17.53 -7.03 10.91
N ASP A 102 -17.02 -6.28 11.89
CA ASP A 102 -17.46 -4.92 12.18
C ASP A 102 -17.04 -3.92 11.09
N ALA A 103 -15.95 -4.21 10.38
CA ALA A 103 -15.42 -3.38 9.29
C ALA A 103 -16.04 -3.68 7.91
N VAL A 104 -16.78 -4.78 7.75
CA VAL A 104 -17.44 -5.13 6.48
C VAL A 104 -18.46 -4.07 6.12
N GLN A 105 -18.27 -3.43 4.96
CA GLN A 105 -19.30 -2.58 4.38
C GLN A 105 -20.41 -3.48 3.79
N LYS A 106 -21.61 -3.39 4.36
CA LYS A 106 -22.74 -4.27 3.98
C LYS A 106 -23.37 -3.90 2.64
N GLU A 107 -23.17 -2.67 2.18
CA GLU A 107 -23.72 -2.17 0.93
C GLU A 107 -22.67 -2.19 -0.17
N HIS A 108 -22.99 -2.83 -1.29
CA HIS A 108 -22.24 -2.69 -2.52
C HIS A 108 -22.84 -1.51 -3.29
N PHE A 109 -22.10 -0.42 -3.37
CA PHE A 109 -22.47 0.67 -4.27
C PHE A 109 -22.16 0.24 -5.70
N TYR A 110 -23.17 0.28 -6.57
CA TYR A 110 -22.95 0.10 -7.99
C TYR A 110 -22.26 1.35 -8.54
N GLU A 111 -21.05 1.19 -9.04
CA GLU A 111 -20.38 2.21 -9.82
C GLU A 111 -20.71 2.02 -11.30
N PRO A 112 -21.35 3.01 -11.96
CA PRO A 112 -21.59 2.95 -13.38
C PRO A 112 -20.29 2.81 -14.16
N LEU A 113 -20.32 2.00 -15.21
CA LEU A 113 -19.21 1.93 -16.16
C LEU A 113 -18.85 3.34 -16.67
N ALA A 114 -17.55 3.60 -16.77
CA ALA A 114 -17.03 4.85 -17.28
C ALA A 114 -17.60 5.14 -18.69
N LYS A 115 -18.29 6.26 -18.83
CA LYS A 115 -18.87 6.73 -20.10
C LYS A 115 -17.85 7.46 -20.97
N TYR A 116 -16.79 7.97 -20.35
CA TYR A 116 -15.77 8.82 -20.96
C TYR A 116 -14.40 8.15 -20.83
N PRO A 117 -13.47 8.41 -21.77
CA PRO A 117 -12.16 7.78 -21.74
C PRO A 117 -11.32 8.30 -20.57
N PHE A 118 -10.47 7.43 -20.04
CA PHE A 118 -9.42 7.79 -19.08
C PHE A 118 -8.19 8.34 -19.80
N VAL A 119 -7.41 9.16 -19.10
CA VAL A 119 -6.13 9.68 -19.55
C VAL A 119 -5.05 9.29 -18.54
N SER A 120 -3.97 8.66 -19.00
CA SER A 120 -2.83 8.33 -18.13
C SER A 120 -1.70 9.35 -18.28
N ARG A 121 -1.02 9.66 -17.18
CA ARG A 121 0.24 10.41 -17.14
C ARG A 121 1.22 9.72 -16.22
N ASP A 122 2.46 9.69 -16.66
CA ASP A 122 3.54 9.10 -15.88
C ASP A 122 4.33 10.21 -15.22
N ILE A 123 4.80 9.93 -14.01
CA ILE A 123 5.63 10.84 -13.23
C ILE A 123 6.69 10.01 -12.53
N SER A 124 7.93 10.50 -12.55
CA SER A 124 9.01 9.90 -11.79
C SER A 124 9.59 10.91 -10.81
N MET A 125 10.17 10.45 -9.71
CA MET A 125 10.72 11.32 -8.69
C MET A 125 11.84 10.65 -7.93
N ARG A 126 12.80 11.46 -7.44
CA ARG A 126 13.78 11.03 -6.44
C ARG A 126 13.30 11.40 -5.06
N VAL A 127 13.43 10.45 -4.15
CA VAL A 127 13.06 10.56 -2.74
C VAL A 127 14.14 9.94 -1.86
N GLY A 128 14.13 10.29 -0.57
CA GLY A 128 14.98 9.62 0.41
C GLY A 128 14.53 8.17 0.62
N THR A 129 15.46 7.29 1.01
CA THR A 129 15.15 5.87 1.32
C THR A 129 14.13 5.66 2.45
N GLN A 130 13.88 6.68 3.26
CA GLN A 130 12.87 6.66 4.34
C GLN A 130 11.46 7.06 3.87
N THR A 131 11.33 7.68 2.69
CA THR A 131 10.03 8.09 2.14
C THR A 131 9.23 6.84 1.77
N ARG A 132 8.02 6.71 2.33
CA ARG A 132 7.12 5.59 2.03
C ARG A 132 6.36 5.87 0.74
N VAL A 133 6.15 4.83 -0.05
CA VAL A 133 5.32 4.87 -1.27
C VAL A 133 3.92 5.42 -0.95
N ALA A 134 3.29 4.90 0.11
CA ALA A 134 1.95 5.31 0.52
C ALA A 134 1.83 6.80 0.88
N ASP A 135 2.92 7.41 1.40
CA ASP A 135 2.91 8.85 1.69
C ASP A 135 2.92 9.67 0.39
N VAL A 136 3.65 9.21 -0.63
CA VAL A 136 3.67 9.83 -1.96
C VAL A 136 2.35 9.64 -2.69
N GLU A 137 1.78 8.43 -2.67
CA GLU A 137 0.45 8.14 -3.24
C GLU A 137 -0.61 9.05 -2.63
N ARG A 138 -0.63 9.19 -1.30
CA ARG A 138 -1.57 10.10 -0.62
C ARG A 138 -1.40 11.55 -1.09
N LEU A 139 -0.17 12.04 -1.21
CA LEU A 139 0.08 13.40 -1.72
C LEU A 139 -0.43 13.59 -3.15
N ILE A 140 -0.29 12.57 -4.00
CA ILE A 140 -0.81 12.59 -5.37
C ILE A 140 -2.34 12.64 -5.37
N TYR A 141 -3.01 11.77 -4.60
CA TYR A 141 -4.48 11.78 -4.47
C TYR A 141 -4.99 13.12 -3.91
N ASP A 142 -4.41 13.61 -2.83
CA ASP A 142 -4.81 14.87 -2.17
C ASP A 142 -4.66 16.06 -3.13
N ALA A 143 -3.59 16.10 -3.93
CA ALA A 143 -3.35 17.16 -4.90
C ALA A 143 -4.21 17.02 -6.16
N GLY A 144 -4.45 15.78 -6.60
CA GLY A 144 -5.19 15.43 -7.81
C GLY A 144 -6.71 15.60 -7.71
N GLY A 145 -7.25 15.46 -6.51
CA GLY A 145 -8.67 15.59 -6.22
C GLY A 145 -9.52 14.61 -7.02
N ASP A 146 -10.76 15.02 -7.29
CA ASP A 146 -11.81 14.17 -7.88
C ASP A 146 -11.54 13.69 -9.32
N LEU A 147 -10.49 14.23 -9.97
CA LEU A 147 -10.11 13.82 -11.32
C LEU A 147 -9.23 12.58 -11.33
N ILE A 148 -8.53 12.25 -10.24
CA ILE A 148 -7.73 11.03 -10.16
C ILE A 148 -8.67 9.87 -9.89
N THR A 149 -8.58 8.87 -10.75
CA THR A 149 -9.30 7.60 -10.59
C THR A 149 -8.40 6.48 -10.12
N ASP A 150 -7.10 6.56 -10.40
CA ASP A 150 -6.13 5.56 -9.96
C ASP A 150 -4.69 6.11 -9.93
N VAL A 151 -3.85 5.54 -9.08
CA VAL A 151 -2.43 5.86 -8.94
C VAL A 151 -1.66 4.57 -8.65
N ASP A 152 -0.82 4.15 -9.61
CA ASP A 152 -0.08 2.90 -9.53
C ASP A 152 1.43 3.13 -9.52
N LEU A 153 2.15 2.63 -8.51
CA LEU A 153 3.60 2.52 -8.55
C LEU A 153 4.01 1.41 -9.52
N PHE A 154 4.70 1.76 -10.61
CA PHE A 154 5.15 0.78 -11.61
C PHE A 154 6.68 0.57 -11.65
N ASP A 155 7.46 1.55 -11.17
CA ASP A 155 8.91 1.40 -11.05
C ASP A 155 9.41 1.92 -9.69
N LEU A 156 10.26 1.11 -9.07
CA LEU A 156 10.90 1.41 -7.80
C LEU A 156 12.36 0.98 -7.89
N TYR A 157 13.24 1.97 -7.95
CA TYR A 157 14.68 1.77 -7.94
C TYR A 157 15.27 2.32 -6.65
N GLU A 158 16.14 1.55 -6.01
CA GLU A 158 16.84 1.95 -4.79
C GLU A 158 18.34 1.79 -4.97
N ASN A 159 19.09 2.86 -4.72
CA ASN A 159 20.54 2.82 -4.63
C ASN A 159 20.96 3.04 -3.17
N THR A 160 21.40 1.95 -2.54
CA THR A 160 21.76 1.93 -1.13
C THR A 160 23.07 2.66 -0.84
N GLU A 161 23.93 2.89 -1.84
CA GLU A 161 25.25 3.51 -1.64
C GLU A 161 25.15 5.04 -1.53
N ASN A 162 24.24 5.66 -2.28
CA ASN A 162 24.00 7.09 -2.25
C ASN A 162 22.77 7.49 -1.42
N GLY A 163 22.01 6.50 -0.91
CA GLY A 163 20.82 6.75 -0.10
C GLY A 163 19.64 7.32 -0.89
N GLU A 164 19.67 7.20 -2.22
CA GLU A 164 18.61 7.69 -3.11
C GLU A 164 17.66 6.56 -3.51
N ARG A 165 16.37 6.89 -3.60
CA ARG A 165 15.33 6.04 -4.14
C ARG A 165 14.60 6.79 -5.25
N SER A 166 14.30 6.12 -6.34
CA SER A 166 13.49 6.63 -7.44
C SER A 166 12.16 5.87 -7.47
N MET A 167 11.06 6.60 -7.58
CA MET A 167 9.72 6.04 -7.72
C MET A 167 9.11 6.56 -9.02
N ALA A 168 8.37 5.73 -9.74
CA ALA A 168 7.58 6.14 -10.88
C ALA A 168 6.14 5.63 -10.76
N PHE A 169 5.19 6.52 -11.07
CA PHE A 169 3.76 6.28 -10.93
C PHE A 169 3.03 6.51 -12.25
N HIS A 170 2.06 5.65 -12.53
CA HIS A 170 1.00 5.91 -13.51
C HIS A 170 -0.14 6.59 -12.76
N ILE A 171 -0.54 7.79 -13.20
CA ILE A 171 -1.70 8.50 -12.68
C ILE A 171 -2.78 8.46 -13.74
N VAL A 172 -3.92 7.87 -13.38
CA VAL A 172 -5.09 7.75 -14.25
C VAL A 172 -6.08 8.84 -13.87
N PHE A 173 -6.41 9.67 -14.86
CA PHE A 173 -7.41 10.72 -14.75
C PHE A 173 -8.70 10.32 -15.45
N GLY A 174 -9.83 10.69 -14.87
CA GLY A 174 -11.15 10.46 -15.44
C GLY A 174 -12.19 11.43 -14.92
N SER A 175 -13.32 11.51 -15.62
CA SER A 175 -14.51 12.21 -15.12
C SER A 175 -15.76 11.40 -15.48
N PRO A 176 -16.72 11.28 -14.56
CA PRO A 176 -17.98 10.59 -14.82
C PRO A 176 -18.93 11.41 -15.71
N GLU A 177 -18.64 12.70 -15.92
CA GLU A 177 -19.55 13.66 -16.56
C GLU A 177 -19.12 14.08 -17.97
N ARG A 178 -17.82 13.99 -18.29
CA ARG A 178 -17.28 14.45 -19.58
C ARG A 178 -15.91 13.87 -19.91
N THR A 179 -15.51 14.01 -21.16
CA THR A 179 -14.12 13.79 -21.59
C THR A 179 -13.23 14.92 -21.05
N LEU A 180 -12.10 14.55 -20.45
CA LEU A 180 -11.08 15.50 -20.01
C LEU A 180 -10.28 16.02 -21.21
N THR A 181 -9.97 17.31 -21.20
CA THR A 181 -9.06 17.91 -22.18
C THR A 181 -7.61 17.75 -21.76
N ALA A 182 -6.68 17.83 -22.71
CA ALA A 182 -5.25 17.76 -22.42
C ALA A 182 -4.81 18.86 -21.46
N ASP A 183 -5.30 20.09 -21.65
CA ASP A 183 -4.93 21.25 -20.84
C ASP A 183 -5.36 21.09 -19.37
N GLU A 184 -6.50 20.45 -19.11
CA GLU A 184 -6.99 20.17 -17.75
C GLU A 184 -6.12 19.15 -17.04
N VAL A 185 -5.77 18.06 -17.73
CA VAL A 185 -4.87 17.03 -17.18
C VAL A 185 -3.50 17.63 -16.93
N ASP A 186 -2.97 18.43 -17.86
CA ASP A 186 -1.65 19.04 -17.72
C ASP A 186 -1.63 20.09 -16.59
N THR A 187 -2.72 20.83 -16.40
CA THR A 187 -2.89 21.74 -15.24
C THR A 187 -2.89 20.96 -13.93
N GLN A 188 -3.62 19.84 -13.87
CA GLN A 188 -3.67 19.01 -12.67
C GLN A 188 -2.31 18.38 -12.36
N MET A 189 -1.58 17.95 -13.39
CA MET A 189 -0.21 17.47 -13.23
C MET A 189 0.70 18.54 -12.65
N VAL A 190 0.55 19.81 -13.04
CA VAL A 190 1.32 20.92 -12.44
C VAL A 190 1.00 21.06 -10.95
N VAL A 191 -0.27 20.98 -10.56
CA VAL A 191 -0.67 21.02 -9.14
C VAL A 191 -0.03 19.88 -8.34
N ILE A 192 -0.06 18.65 -8.86
CA ILE A 192 0.56 17.47 -8.23
C ILE A 192 2.07 17.67 -8.08
N MET A 193 2.76 18.10 -9.14
CA MET A 193 4.20 18.36 -9.11
C MET A 193 4.57 19.46 -8.11
N THR A 194 3.78 20.53 -8.03
CA THR A 194 3.98 21.60 -7.05
C THR A 194 3.81 21.08 -5.62
N ARG A 195 2.76 20.30 -5.35
CA ARG A 195 2.53 19.74 -4.01
C ARG A 195 3.66 18.79 -3.58
N LEU A 196 4.16 17.96 -4.48
CA LEU A 196 5.31 17.10 -4.21
C LEU A 196 6.59 17.92 -3.95
N ALA A 197 6.82 19.00 -4.70
CA ALA A 197 7.96 19.86 -4.51
C ALA A 197 7.94 20.61 -3.16
N GLU A 198 6.77 20.97 -2.63
CA GLU A 198 6.61 21.55 -1.28
C GLU A 198 7.09 20.60 -0.17
N GLU A 199 7.02 19.29 -0.40
CA GLU A 199 7.52 18.25 0.51
C GLU A 199 9.00 17.88 0.23
N ASN A 200 9.72 18.70 -0.54
CA ASN A 200 11.11 18.51 -0.97
C ASN A 200 11.35 17.25 -1.81
N ILE A 201 10.36 16.82 -2.60
CA ILE A 201 10.47 15.70 -3.53
C ILE A 201 10.95 16.22 -4.90
N ASP A 202 12.07 15.67 -5.40
CA ASP A 202 12.66 16.04 -6.70
C ASP A 202 11.94 15.30 -7.83
N VAL A 203 10.95 15.96 -8.44
CA VAL A 203 10.12 15.40 -9.51
C VAL A 203 10.78 15.56 -10.88
N LYS A 204 10.77 14.47 -11.66
CA LYS A 204 11.24 14.40 -13.04
C LYS A 204 10.10 14.05 -13.98
N LYS A 205 9.87 14.92 -14.96
CA LYS A 205 9.00 14.64 -16.12
C LYS A 205 9.62 13.59 -17.04
#